data_AF-A0A0M2UD92-F1
#
_entry.id   AF-A0A0M2UD92-F1
#
_cell.length_a   1.000
_cell.length_b   1.000
_cell.length_c   1.000
_cell.angle_alpha   90.00
_cell.angle_beta   90.00
_cell.angle_gamma   90.00
#
_symmetry.space_group_name_H-M   'P 1'
#
loop_
_entity.id
_entity.type
_entity.pdbx_description
1 polymer ?
#
loop_
_entity_poly.entity_id
_entity_poly.type
_entity_poly.pdbx_seq_one_letter_code
_entity_poly.pdbx_strand_id
1 'polypeptide(L)'
;MFKQMLKVFVAVYVIGTLIYLPISGNVGYKEDLHANDVYISANVDFFDSAWKYKSFFMEDTFYIPEEQLTEYMKDKIAIKIRWEIRSKKVNYNTLYYPPDIIIIPPNNQWGYIGLNKSAPLVSSVSSSVDGEVIKHVLNNVSDYNWINMSSKNFGKIFRAKSFGQGMVDLVYVNHDIPDYPQIFKGYFVYYNPREKKGWAKPFEIQYQPHKFYLP
;
A
#
# COMPACT_ATOMS: atom_id res chain seq x y z
N MET A 1 72.23 -12.52 44.00
CA MET A 1 72.15 -11.28 43.20
C MET A 1 71.18 -11.44 42.01
N PHE A 2 69.96 -11.94 42.24
CA PHE A 2 69.01 -12.29 41.15
C PHE A 2 67.54 -12.29 41.63
N LYS A 3 67.16 -11.33 42.49
CA LYS A 3 65.77 -11.19 42.99
C LYS A 3 65.22 -9.76 43.02
N GLN A 4 65.94 -8.79 42.45
CA GLN A 4 65.51 -7.39 42.38
C GLN A 4 65.28 -6.85 40.96
N MET A 5 65.37 -7.68 39.91
CA MET A 5 65.02 -7.29 38.53
C MET A 5 63.70 -7.92 38.05
N LEU A 6 62.77 -8.18 38.96
CA LEU A 6 61.42 -8.64 38.63
C LEU A 6 60.36 -7.81 39.36
N LYS A 7 60.55 -6.49 39.42
CA LYS A 7 59.53 -5.54 39.90
C LYS A 7 59.39 -4.28 39.02
N VAL A 8 59.98 -4.28 37.82
CA VAL A 8 59.88 -3.14 36.87
C VAL A 8 59.04 -3.48 35.64
N PHE A 9 58.58 -4.73 35.47
CA PHE A 9 57.79 -5.16 34.32
C PHE A 9 56.30 -5.45 34.61
N VAL A 10 55.76 -4.91 35.71
CA VAL A 10 54.30 -5.01 36.02
C VAL A 10 53.64 -3.63 36.13
N ALA A 11 54.37 -2.54 35.93
CA ALA A 11 53.86 -1.18 36.10
C ALA A 11 53.68 -0.39 34.79
N VAL A 12 53.63 -1.04 33.62
CA VAL A 12 53.50 -0.34 32.32
C VAL A 12 52.36 -0.88 31.43
N TYR A 13 51.52 -1.79 31.92
CA TYR A 13 50.43 -2.37 31.11
C TYR A 13 49.03 -2.20 31.71
N VAL A 14 48.78 -1.11 32.45
CA VAL A 14 47.45 -0.85 33.06
C VAL A 14 46.92 0.58 32.81
N ILE A 15 47.61 1.40 32.01
CA ILE A 15 47.11 2.74 31.65
C ILE A 15 47.17 2.86 30.13
N GLY A 16 46.23 2.23 29.44
CA GLY A 16 46.22 2.21 27.97
C GLY A 16 45.04 1.51 27.33
N THR A 17 44.18 0.82 28.08
CA THR A 17 42.81 0.57 27.64
C THR A 17 42.01 1.83 27.86
N LEU A 18 42.12 2.75 26.90
CA LEU A 18 41.11 3.77 26.67
C LEU A 18 39.78 3.02 26.61
N ILE A 19 38.96 3.28 27.60
CA ILE A 19 37.58 2.88 27.71
C ILE A 19 36.89 3.37 26.42
N TYR A 20 36.73 2.46 25.45
CA TYR A 20 35.74 2.61 24.41
C TYR A 20 34.40 2.40 25.12
N LEU A 21 33.90 3.47 25.77
CA LEU A 21 32.48 3.57 26.03
C LEU A 21 31.84 3.49 24.64
N PRO A 22 31.01 2.48 24.31
CA PRO A 22 30.01 2.73 23.31
C PRO A 22 29.24 3.92 23.87
N ILE A 23 29.43 5.08 23.25
CA ILE A 23 28.43 6.13 23.32
C ILE A 23 27.21 5.43 22.75
N SER A 24 26.43 4.83 23.64
CA SER A 24 25.04 4.51 23.41
C SER A 24 24.41 5.86 23.15
N GLY A 25 24.56 6.33 21.92
CA GLY A 25 23.65 7.27 21.35
C GLY A 25 22.30 6.62 21.61
N ASN A 26 21.55 7.18 22.54
CA ASN A 26 20.11 7.11 22.49
C ASN A 26 19.78 7.66 21.11
N VAL A 27 19.76 6.76 20.12
CA VAL A 27 19.13 7.01 18.84
C VAL A 27 17.72 7.33 19.25
N GLY A 28 17.43 8.64 19.23
CA GLY A 28 16.19 9.21 19.73
C GLY A 28 15.05 8.34 19.25
N TYR A 29 14.15 8.01 20.18
CA TYR A 29 12.90 7.31 19.96
C TYR A 29 12.52 7.30 18.49
N LYS A 30 12.72 6.16 17.81
CA LYS A 30 12.05 5.93 16.53
C LYS A 30 10.57 6.01 16.87
N GLU A 31 9.93 7.12 16.56
CA GLU A 31 8.48 7.18 16.67
C GLU A 31 7.92 6.15 15.70
N ASP A 32 7.37 5.08 16.25
CA ASP A 32 6.74 4.03 15.47
C ASP A 32 5.57 4.66 14.69
N LEU A 33 5.55 4.47 13.37
CA LEU A 33 4.41 4.88 12.55
C LEU A 33 3.17 4.07 12.93
N HIS A 34 2.07 4.78 13.18
CA HIS A 34 0.79 4.18 13.45
C HIS A 34 -0.18 4.39 12.28
N ALA A 35 -1.23 3.55 12.22
CA ALA A 35 -2.27 3.66 11.20
C ALA A 35 -2.91 5.07 11.12
N ASN A 36 -3.03 5.75 12.26
CA ASN A 36 -3.64 7.08 12.32
C ASN A 36 -2.75 8.18 11.71
N ASP A 37 -1.45 7.93 11.53
CA ASP A 37 -0.54 8.86 10.88
C ASP A 37 -0.73 8.93 9.37
N VAL A 38 -1.45 7.98 8.76
CA VAL A 38 -1.70 7.95 7.32
C VAL A 38 -3.10 8.45 7.00
N TYR A 39 -3.21 9.49 6.19
CA TYR A 39 -4.45 9.83 5.52
C TYR A 39 -4.65 8.94 4.31
N ILE A 40 -5.88 8.47 4.12
CA ILE A 40 -6.29 7.74 2.94
C ILE A 40 -7.60 8.35 2.50
N SER A 41 -7.70 8.68 1.21
CA SER A 41 -8.96 9.02 0.56
C SER A 41 -9.14 8.14 -0.65
N ALA A 42 -10.37 7.73 -0.90
CA ALA A 42 -10.70 6.93 -2.05
C ALA A 42 -12.06 7.34 -2.61
N ASN A 43 -12.13 7.49 -3.93
CA ASN A 43 -13.33 7.95 -4.61
C ASN A 43 -13.58 7.11 -5.84
N VAL A 44 -14.84 6.97 -6.23
CA VAL A 44 -15.21 6.41 -7.52
C VAL A 44 -15.37 7.54 -8.53
N ASP A 45 -14.84 7.32 -9.72
CA ASP A 45 -15.01 8.15 -10.90
C ASP A 45 -15.55 7.30 -12.06
N PHE A 46 -16.37 7.92 -12.90
CA PHE A 46 -17.01 7.27 -14.04
C PHE A 46 -16.30 7.66 -15.32
N PHE A 47 -16.33 6.78 -16.32
CA PHE A 47 -15.93 7.15 -17.67
C PHE A 47 -17.10 7.82 -18.36
N ASP A 48 -17.10 9.16 -18.33
CA ASP A 48 -18.11 10.03 -18.92
C ASP A 48 -17.90 10.30 -20.42
N SER A 49 -16.74 9.91 -20.95
CA SER A 49 -16.34 10.18 -22.31
C SER A 49 -15.33 9.14 -22.81
N ALA A 50 -15.42 8.86 -24.11
CA ALA A 50 -14.50 7.96 -24.77
C ALA A 50 -13.05 8.43 -24.66
N TRP A 51 -12.83 9.75 -24.68
CA TRP A 51 -11.51 10.34 -24.50
C TRP A 51 -10.91 10.06 -23.12
N LYS A 52 -11.69 10.21 -22.03
CA LYS A 52 -11.24 9.89 -20.67
C LYS A 52 -10.85 8.42 -20.53
N TYR A 53 -11.63 7.53 -21.13
CA TYR A 53 -11.33 6.09 -21.16
C TYR A 53 -10.05 5.78 -21.94
N LYS A 54 -9.88 6.36 -23.14
CA LYS A 54 -8.66 6.19 -23.95
C LYS A 54 -7.43 6.71 -23.23
N SER A 55 -7.52 7.88 -22.60
CA SER A 55 -6.42 8.46 -21.85
C SER A 55 -5.95 7.55 -20.70
N PHE A 56 -6.90 6.86 -20.06
CA PHE A 56 -6.62 5.99 -18.93
C PHE A 56 -5.85 4.73 -19.32
N PHE A 57 -6.29 4.05 -20.39
CA PHE A 57 -5.69 2.81 -20.88
C PHE A 57 -4.59 3.02 -21.91
N MET A 58 -4.41 4.25 -22.39
CA MET A 58 -3.48 4.65 -23.45
C MET A 58 -3.65 3.77 -24.72
N GLU A 59 -2.55 3.24 -25.24
CA GLU A 59 -2.41 2.58 -26.56
C GLU A 59 -3.43 1.45 -26.82
N ASP A 60 -3.94 0.80 -25.78
CA ASP A 60 -4.79 -0.40 -25.87
C ASP A 60 -6.16 -0.16 -26.53
N THR A 61 -6.54 1.12 -26.72
CA THR A 61 -7.91 1.50 -27.10
C THR A 61 -7.98 2.43 -28.32
N PHE A 62 -6.84 2.83 -28.89
CA PHE A 62 -6.81 3.81 -29.99
C PHE A 62 -7.50 3.30 -31.26
N TYR A 63 -7.47 1.99 -31.51
CA TYR A 63 -8.07 1.36 -32.69
C TYR A 63 -9.57 1.09 -32.57
N ILE A 64 -10.15 1.29 -31.38
CA ILE A 64 -11.57 1.03 -31.13
C ILE A 64 -12.39 2.26 -31.56
N PRO A 65 -13.43 2.08 -32.41
CA PRO A 65 -14.37 3.16 -32.76
C PRO A 65 -15.02 3.77 -31.52
N GLU A 66 -15.30 5.07 -31.57
CA GLU A 66 -15.81 5.82 -30.43
C GLU A 66 -17.15 5.29 -29.90
N GLU A 67 -18.05 4.88 -30.78
CA GLU A 67 -19.34 4.27 -30.43
C GLU A 67 -19.16 2.98 -29.61
N GLN A 68 -18.28 2.08 -30.06
CA GLN A 68 -17.98 0.84 -29.34
C GLN A 68 -17.34 1.10 -27.98
N LEU A 69 -16.46 2.10 -27.92
CA LEU A 69 -15.78 2.47 -26.68
C LEU A 69 -16.74 3.09 -25.65
N THR A 70 -17.71 3.87 -26.14
CA THR A 70 -18.78 4.46 -25.34
C THR A 70 -19.66 3.38 -24.73
N GLU A 71 -19.96 2.30 -25.45
CA GLU A 71 -20.65 1.14 -24.87
C GLU A 71 -19.79 0.42 -23.84
N TYR A 72 -18.51 0.16 -24.16
CA TYR A 72 -17.63 -0.56 -23.23
C TYR A 72 -17.40 0.18 -21.91
N MET A 73 -17.42 1.51 -21.89
CA MET A 73 -17.08 2.26 -20.68
C MET A 73 -18.23 2.34 -19.66
N LYS A 74 -19.49 2.11 -20.06
CA LYS A 74 -20.68 2.23 -19.18
C LYS A 74 -20.61 1.31 -17.96
N ASP A 75 -20.09 0.10 -18.15
CA ASP A 75 -20.01 -0.93 -17.12
C ASP A 75 -18.76 -0.78 -16.24
N LYS A 76 -18.00 0.30 -16.38
CA LYS A 76 -16.67 0.46 -15.77
C LYS A 76 -16.61 1.65 -14.85
N ILE A 77 -15.91 1.46 -13.74
CA ILE A 77 -15.62 2.51 -12.76
C ILE A 77 -14.12 2.61 -12.53
N ALA A 78 -13.64 3.82 -12.29
CA ALA A 78 -12.30 4.08 -11.81
C ALA A 78 -12.33 4.36 -10.30
N ILE A 79 -11.68 3.52 -9.50
CA ILE A 79 -11.45 3.76 -8.08
C ILE A 79 -10.12 4.49 -7.93
N LYS A 80 -10.17 5.76 -7.53
CA LYS A 80 -9.01 6.62 -7.31
C LYS A 80 -8.67 6.65 -5.83
N ILE A 81 -7.52 6.14 -5.46
CA ILE A 81 -7.04 6.07 -4.07
C ILE A 81 -5.84 6.98 -3.93
N ARG A 82 -5.81 7.78 -2.88
CA ARG A 82 -4.69 8.65 -2.52
C ARG A 82 -4.34 8.46 -1.06
N TRP A 83 -3.05 8.50 -0.75
CA TRP A 83 -2.58 8.46 0.63
C TRP A 83 -1.42 9.42 0.84
N GLU A 84 -1.28 9.87 2.08
CA GLU A 84 -0.20 10.73 2.54
C GLU A 84 0.00 10.54 4.04
N ILE A 85 1.24 10.66 4.53
CA ILE A 85 1.51 10.70 5.97
C ILE A 85 1.18 12.10 6.50
N ARG A 86 0.24 12.21 7.44
CA ARG A 86 -0.21 13.46 8.08
C ARG A 86 0.74 14.04 9.12
N SER A 87 1.98 13.57 9.16
CA SER A 87 2.83 13.77 10.33
C SER A 87 3.99 14.72 10.08
N LYS A 88 4.20 15.68 10.99
CA LYS A 88 5.48 16.38 11.15
C LYS A 88 6.62 15.44 11.57
N LYS A 89 6.31 14.18 11.88
CA LYS A 89 7.23 13.12 12.32
C LYS A 89 7.81 12.31 11.16
N VAL A 90 7.57 12.71 9.90
CA VAL A 90 8.29 12.10 8.76
C VAL A 90 9.76 12.46 8.90
N ASN A 91 10.51 11.56 9.53
CA ASN A 91 11.95 11.61 9.49
C ASN A 91 12.38 11.18 8.09
N TYR A 92 12.83 12.14 7.27
CA TYR A 92 13.32 11.90 5.91
C TYR A 92 14.51 10.93 5.85
N ASN A 93 15.18 10.67 6.97
CA ASN A 93 16.26 9.69 7.07
C ASN A 93 15.75 8.27 7.41
N THR A 94 14.45 8.10 7.63
CA THR A 94 13.84 6.79 7.89
C THR A 94 13.33 6.18 6.59
N LEU A 95 13.89 5.02 6.25
CA LEU A 95 13.43 4.23 5.11
C LEU A 95 12.17 3.45 5.49
N TYR A 96 11.04 3.85 4.93
CA TYR A 96 9.78 3.10 5.09
C TYR A 96 9.60 2.08 3.98
N TYR A 97 9.17 0.88 4.36
CA TYR A 97 8.81 -0.17 3.41
C TYR A 97 7.53 0.20 2.65
N PRO A 98 7.45 -0.06 1.34
CA PRO A 98 6.26 0.26 0.57
C PRO A 98 5.04 -0.53 1.07
N PRO A 99 3.87 0.14 1.19
CA PRO A 99 2.64 -0.46 1.68
C PRO A 99 1.96 -1.30 0.60
N ASP A 100 1.14 -2.24 1.05
CA ASP A 100 0.18 -2.95 0.21
C ASP A 100 -1.21 -2.31 0.38
N ILE A 101 -1.89 -2.05 -0.73
CA ILE A 101 -3.28 -1.58 -0.75
C ILE A 101 -4.15 -2.73 -1.22
N ILE A 102 -5.09 -3.17 -0.40
CA ILE A 102 -6.00 -4.26 -0.72
C ILE A 102 -7.36 -3.67 -1.03
N ILE A 103 -7.94 -3.97 -2.19
CA ILE A 103 -9.31 -3.62 -2.54
C ILE A 103 -10.16 -4.88 -2.68
N ILE A 104 -11.29 -4.88 -2.00
CA ILE A 104 -12.26 -5.97 -1.96
C ILE A 104 -13.59 -5.41 -2.51
N PRO A 105 -14.04 -5.88 -3.70
CA PRO A 105 -15.36 -5.52 -4.19
C PRO A 105 -16.49 -6.00 -3.28
N PRO A 106 -17.68 -5.38 -3.38
CA PRO A 106 -18.86 -5.76 -2.59
C PRO A 106 -19.30 -7.21 -2.84
N ASN A 107 -19.07 -7.71 -4.06
CA ASN A 107 -19.43 -9.06 -4.49
C ASN A 107 -18.49 -9.53 -5.62
N ASN A 108 -18.69 -10.75 -6.11
CA ASN A 108 -17.88 -11.38 -7.15
C ASN A 108 -18.23 -10.94 -8.59
N GLN A 109 -19.24 -10.10 -8.80
CA GLN A 109 -19.60 -9.58 -10.13
C GLN A 109 -18.62 -8.51 -10.61
N TRP A 110 -17.93 -7.85 -9.69
CA TRP A 110 -16.93 -6.84 -10.00
C TRP A 110 -15.59 -7.48 -10.37
N GLY A 111 -15.18 -7.32 -11.62
CA GLY A 111 -13.88 -7.76 -12.12
C GLY A 111 -12.88 -6.62 -12.16
N TYR A 112 -11.67 -6.82 -11.63
CA TYR A 112 -10.56 -5.90 -11.84
C TYR A 112 -10.00 -6.06 -13.26
N ILE A 113 -9.83 -4.95 -13.99
CA ILE A 113 -9.38 -4.99 -15.40
C ILE A 113 -8.12 -4.17 -15.70
N GLY A 114 -7.63 -3.35 -14.77
CA GLY A 114 -6.39 -2.62 -14.99
C GLY A 114 -6.12 -1.43 -14.08
N LEU A 115 -4.95 -0.83 -14.28
CA LEU A 115 -4.49 0.40 -13.65
C LEU A 115 -4.40 1.53 -14.68
N ASN A 116 -4.42 2.77 -14.20
CA ASN A 116 -4.04 3.91 -15.03
C ASN A 116 -2.57 3.78 -15.45
N LYS A 117 -2.33 3.69 -16.76
CA LYS A 117 -0.97 3.52 -17.30
C LYS A 117 -0.14 4.80 -17.23
N SER A 118 -0.77 5.97 -17.14
CA SER A 118 -0.08 7.27 -17.15
C SER A 118 0.58 7.63 -15.82
N ALA A 119 0.21 6.97 -14.72
CA ALA A 119 0.76 7.27 -13.39
C ALA A 119 0.98 6.01 -12.53
N PRO A 120 1.89 5.09 -12.93
CA PRO A 120 2.08 3.84 -12.22
C PRO A 120 2.91 4.08 -10.94
N LEU A 121 2.27 4.53 -9.87
CA LEU A 121 2.86 4.51 -8.52
C LEU A 121 2.67 3.16 -7.82
N VAL A 122 2.22 2.15 -8.56
CA VAL A 122 2.16 0.74 -8.16
C VAL A 122 3.35 -0.01 -8.76
N SER A 123 3.99 -0.84 -7.94
CA SER A 123 5.11 -1.71 -8.32
C SER A 123 4.64 -3.07 -8.78
N SER A 124 3.55 -3.60 -8.21
CA SER A 124 2.98 -4.88 -8.58
C SER A 124 1.49 -4.97 -8.24
N VAL A 125 0.80 -5.86 -8.95
CA VAL A 125 -0.57 -6.27 -8.67
C VAL A 125 -0.59 -7.76 -8.40
N SER A 126 -1.26 -8.18 -7.34
CA SER A 126 -1.35 -9.58 -6.91
C SER A 126 -2.78 -9.94 -6.48
N SER A 127 -3.05 -11.25 -6.43
CA SER A 127 -4.28 -11.82 -5.85
C SER A 127 -3.99 -12.61 -4.56
N SER A 128 -2.73 -12.68 -4.13
CA SER A 128 -2.30 -13.38 -2.90
C SER A 128 -1.55 -12.44 -1.97
N VAL A 129 -1.95 -12.42 -0.70
CA VAL A 129 -1.21 -11.69 0.35
C VAL A 129 0.03 -12.49 0.74
N ASP A 130 1.14 -11.79 0.96
CA ASP A 130 2.36 -12.39 1.51
C ASP A 130 2.10 -13.04 2.88
N GLY A 131 2.66 -14.24 3.09
CA GLY A 131 2.42 -15.03 4.31
C GLY A 131 2.89 -14.33 5.59
N GLU A 132 3.95 -13.52 5.52
CA GLU A 132 4.43 -12.76 6.68
C GLU A 132 3.48 -11.60 6.99
N VAL A 133 2.94 -10.94 5.98
CA VAL A 133 1.91 -9.89 6.15
C VAL A 133 0.64 -10.48 6.77
N ILE A 134 0.22 -11.67 6.34
CA ILE A 134 -0.90 -12.39 6.97
C ILE A 134 -0.59 -12.63 8.45
N LYS A 135 0.53 -13.29 8.73
CA LYS A 135 0.90 -13.71 10.09
C LYS A 135 1.06 -12.56 11.06
N HIS A 136 1.70 -11.47 10.63
CA HIS A 136 2.11 -10.37 11.52
C HIS A 136 1.16 -9.17 11.51
N VAL A 137 0.28 -9.05 10.51
CA VAL A 137 -0.59 -7.88 10.34
C VAL A 137 -2.05 -8.27 10.22
N LEU A 138 -2.40 -9.06 9.20
CA LEU A 138 -3.81 -9.31 8.86
C LEU A 138 -4.48 -10.41 9.72
N ASN A 139 -3.72 -11.21 10.46
CA ASN A 139 -4.28 -12.20 11.38
C ASN A 139 -5.21 -11.58 12.44
N ASN A 140 -5.00 -10.30 12.77
CA ASN A 140 -5.85 -9.55 13.69
C ASN A 140 -7.04 -8.86 13.01
N VAL A 141 -7.17 -8.96 11.68
CA VAL A 141 -8.26 -8.40 10.89
C VAL A 141 -9.17 -9.55 10.45
N SER A 142 -10.14 -9.90 11.29
CA SER A 142 -10.97 -11.11 11.13
C SER A 142 -12.04 -11.03 10.04
N ASP A 143 -12.15 -9.90 9.34
CA ASP A 143 -13.18 -9.68 8.31
C ASP A 143 -13.11 -10.69 7.16
N TYR A 144 -11.90 -11.21 6.89
CA TYR A 144 -11.63 -12.09 5.76
C TYR A 144 -10.67 -13.22 6.13
N ASN A 145 -10.84 -14.37 5.49
CA ASN A 145 -9.82 -15.41 5.47
C ASN A 145 -8.78 -15.06 4.39
N TRP A 146 -7.78 -14.28 4.78
CA TRP A 146 -6.72 -13.74 3.91
C TRP A 146 -5.92 -14.82 3.18
N ILE A 147 -5.74 -16.00 3.80
CA ILE A 147 -5.05 -17.14 3.21
C ILE A 147 -5.76 -17.58 1.92
N ASN A 148 -7.10 -17.51 1.91
CA ASN A 148 -7.92 -17.95 0.79
C ASN A 148 -8.12 -16.86 -0.28
N MET A 149 -7.53 -15.67 -0.13
CA MET A 149 -7.73 -14.55 -1.05
C MET A 149 -7.44 -14.91 -2.50
N SER A 150 -6.34 -15.63 -2.77
CA SER A 150 -5.99 -16.08 -4.12
C SER A 150 -7.01 -17.09 -4.67
N SER A 151 -7.31 -18.12 -3.89
CA SER A 151 -8.22 -19.21 -4.30
C SER A 151 -9.66 -18.75 -4.54
N LYS A 152 -10.13 -17.76 -3.77
CA LYS A 152 -11.48 -17.20 -3.88
C LYS A 152 -11.52 -15.93 -4.72
N ASN A 153 -10.36 -15.40 -5.12
CA ASN A 153 -10.16 -14.17 -5.88
C ASN A 153 -11.05 -13.01 -5.39
N PHE A 154 -11.25 -12.87 -4.07
CA PHE A 154 -12.21 -11.90 -3.52
C PHE A 154 -11.68 -10.47 -3.45
N GLY A 155 -10.44 -10.22 -3.87
CA GLY A 155 -9.88 -8.88 -3.92
C GLY A 155 -8.56 -8.82 -4.68
N LYS A 156 -8.02 -7.62 -4.80
CA LYS A 156 -6.72 -7.35 -5.44
C LYS A 156 -5.81 -6.58 -4.51
N ILE A 157 -4.52 -6.84 -4.63
CA ILE A 157 -3.45 -6.21 -3.86
C ILE A 157 -2.62 -5.38 -4.81
N PHE A 158 -2.38 -4.13 -4.43
CA PHE A 158 -1.60 -3.15 -5.15
C PHE A 158 -0.45 -2.72 -4.27
N ARG A 159 0.77 -3.12 -4.62
CA ARG A 159 1.94 -2.73 -3.86
C ARG A 159 2.42 -1.37 -4.33
N ALA A 160 2.32 -0.35 -3.47
CA ALA A 160 2.78 0.98 -3.81
C ALA A 160 4.31 1.01 -4.01
N LYS A 161 4.82 2.01 -4.74
CA LYS A 161 6.26 2.25 -4.89
C LYS A 161 6.86 3.00 -3.70
N SER A 162 6.04 3.76 -2.98
CA SER A 162 6.45 4.61 -1.86
C SER A 162 5.41 4.53 -0.75
N PHE A 163 5.89 4.63 0.49
CA PHE A 163 5.03 4.73 1.66
C PHE A 163 4.54 6.17 1.91
N GLY A 164 5.41 7.16 1.73
CA GLY A 164 5.17 8.54 2.20
C GLY A 164 3.95 9.21 1.60
N GLN A 165 3.80 9.09 0.28
CA GLN A 165 2.66 9.62 -0.46
C GLN A 165 2.49 8.83 -1.75
N GLY A 166 1.26 8.77 -2.23
CA GLY A 166 1.02 8.27 -3.56
C GLY A 166 -0.45 8.25 -3.92
N MET A 167 -0.68 7.83 -5.16
CA MET A 167 -2.01 7.64 -5.71
C MET A 167 -2.04 6.39 -6.59
N VAL A 168 -3.19 5.76 -6.68
CA VAL A 168 -3.44 4.70 -7.64
C VAL A 168 -4.86 4.83 -8.15
N ASP A 169 -5.03 4.69 -9.46
CA ASP A 169 -6.34 4.60 -10.08
C ASP A 169 -6.52 3.18 -10.61
N LEU A 170 -7.58 2.52 -10.15
CA LEU A 170 -7.92 1.12 -10.43
C LEU A 170 -9.19 1.07 -11.25
N VAL A 171 -9.29 0.17 -12.23
CA VAL A 171 -10.55 -0.01 -12.97
C VAL A 171 -11.18 -1.34 -12.63
N TYR A 172 -12.46 -1.25 -12.30
CA TYR A 172 -13.34 -2.39 -12.11
C TYR A 172 -14.48 -2.35 -13.13
N VAL A 173 -14.90 -3.52 -13.59
CA VAL A 173 -16.05 -3.72 -14.48
C VAL A 173 -17.12 -4.53 -13.77
N ASN A 174 -18.38 -4.19 -13.99
CA ASN A 174 -19.53 -5.01 -13.65
C ASN A 174 -20.61 -4.79 -14.71
N HIS A 175 -21.03 -5.87 -15.38
CA HIS A 175 -22.04 -5.80 -16.44
C HIS A 175 -23.46 -5.57 -15.92
N ASP A 176 -23.70 -5.86 -14.64
CA ASP A 176 -24.96 -5.65 -13.96
C ASP A 176 -24.75 -4.63 -12.84
N ILE A 177 -24.40 -3.39 -13.22
CA ILE A 177 -24.20 -2.31 -12.26
C ILE A 177 -25.48 -2.13 -11.43
N PRO A 178 -25.42 -2.27 -10.09
CA PRO A 178 -26.60 -2.10 -9.27
C PRO A 178 -27.07 -0.64 -9.22
N ASP A 179 -28.39 -0.42 -9.25
CA ASP A 179 -29.02 0.91 -9.11
C ASP A 179 -28.97 1.48 -7.68
N TYR A 180 -28.30 0.79 -6.75
CA TYR A 180 -28.16 1.21 -5.37
C TYR A 180 -26.68 1.32 -4.97
N PRO A 181 -26.35 2.19 -4.00
CA PRO A 181 -24.97 2.37 -3.56
C PRO A 181 -24.31 1.05 -3.14
N GLN A 182 -23.05 0.89 -3.56
CA GLN A 182 -22.21 -0.24 -3.18
C GLN A 182 -21.02 0.25 -2.37
N ILE A 183 -20.50 -0.61 -1.50
CA ILE A 183 -19.32 -0.28 -0.70
C ILE A 183 -18.22 -1.28 -1.07
N PHE A 184 -17.15 -0.77 -1.67
CA PHE A 184 -15.91 -1.53 -1.73
C PHE A 184 -15.16 -1.33 -0.41
N LYS A 185 -14.57 -2.41 0.10
CA LYS A 185 -13.70 -2.33 1.26
C LYS A 185 -12.25 -2.19 0.80
N GLY A 186 -11.51 -1.35 1.51
CA GLY A 186 -10.10 -1.13 1.30
C GLY A 186 -9.30 -1.37 2.56
N TYR A 187 -8.08 -1.87 2.43
CA TYR A 187 -7.10 -1.91 3.52
C TYR A 187 -5.80 -1.32 3.04
N PHE A 188 -5.23 -0.40 3.81
CA PHE A 188 -3.87 0.06 3.65
C PHE A 188 -2.99 -0.64 4.67
N VAL A 189 -2.06 -1.44 4.19
CA VAL A 189 -1.30 -2.40 4.99
C VAL A 189 0.16 -2.00 5.00
N TYR A 190 0.67 -1.71 6.19
CA TYR A 190 2.09 -1.46 6.42
C TYR A 190 2.71 -2.65 7.14
N TYR A 191 3.85 -3.13 6.64
CA TYR A 191 4.63 -4.18 7.27
C TYR A 191 6.12 -3.85 7.22
N ASN A 192 6.76 -3.87 8.39
CA ASN A 192 8.20 -3.78 8.54
C ASN A 192 8.79 -5.20 8.68
N PRO A 193 9.38 -5.78 7.62
CA PRO A 193 9.91 -7.14 7.65
C PRO A 193 11.12 -7.32 8.58
N ARG A 194 11.83 -6.23 8.96
CA ARG A 194 12.96 -6.32 9.91
C ARG A 194 12.47 -6.49 11.34
N GLU A 195 11.44 -5.73 11.71
CA GLU A 195 10.91 -5.72 13.07
C GLU A 195 9.75 -6.70 13.27
N LYS A 196 9.26 -7.31 12.18
CA LYS A 196 8.13 -8.26 12.19
C LYS A 196 6.86 -7.65 12.80
N LYS A 197 6.68 -6.35 12.56
CA LYS A 197 5.57 -5.54 13.05
C LYS A 197 4.93 -4.79 11.90
N GLY A 198 3.65 -4.47 12.06
CA GLY A 198 2.89 -3.73 11.06
C GLY A 198 1.47 -3.46 11.55
N TRP A 199 0.67 -2.88 10.67
CA TRP A 199 -0.72 -2.56 10.93
C TRP A 199 -1.49 -2.50 9.61
N ALA A 200 -2.81 -2.69 9.71
CA ALA A 200 -3.73 -2.50 8.59
C ALA A 200 -4.77 -1.45 8.97
N LYS A 201 -5.00 -0.51 8.07
CA LYS A 201 -6.02 0.52 8.21
C LYS A 201 -7.16 0.26 7.24
N PRO A 202 -8.37 -0.05 7.72
CA PRO A 202 -9.53 -0.17 6.85
C PRO A 202 -9.95 1.22 6.33
N PHE A 203 -10.49 1.24 5.11
CA PHE A 203 -11.19 2.39 4.55
C PHE A 203 -12.33 1.89 3.65
N GLU A 204 -13.33 2.72 3.45
CA GLU A 204 -14.48 2.42 2.61
C GLU A 204 -14.47 3.27 1.35
N ILE A 205 -14.96 2.70 0.26
CA ILE A 205 -15.10 3.39 -1.02
C ILE A 205 -16.57 3.29 -1.38
N GLN A 206 -17.26 4.43 -1.34
CA GLN A 206 -18.67 4.49 -1.67
C GLN A 206 -18.83 4.67 -3.18
N TYR A 207 -19.46 3.68 -3.80
CA TYR A 207 -19.98 3.76 -5.15
C TYR A 207 -21.41 4.28 -5.09
N GLN A 208 -21.68 5.37 -5.79
CA GLN A 208 -23.05 5.85 -6.03
C GLN A 208 -23.34 5.73 -7.52
N PRO A 209 -24.41 5.03 -7.93
CA PRO A 209 -24.75 4.86 -9.32
C PRO A 209 -24.86 6.21 -10.02
N HIS A 210 -24.07 6.39 -11.09
CA HIS A 210 -24.18 7.57 -11.92
C HIS A 210 -25.31 7.35 -12.91
N LYS A 211 -26.35 8.18 -12.84
CA LYS A 211 -27.33 8.25 -13.92
C LYS A 211 -26.62 8.87 -15.11
N PHE A 212 -26.21 8.05 -16.08
CA PHE A 212 -25.85 8.54 -17.40
C PHE A 212 -27.10 9.18 -18.00
N TYR A 213 -27.20 10.51 -17.90
CA TYR A 213 -28.13 11.25 -18.74
C TYR A 213 -27.53 11.24 -20.14
N LEU A 214 -27.90 10.22 -20.92
CA LEU A 214 -27.72 10.30 -22.36
C LEU A 214 -28.58 11.48 -22.85
N PRO A 215 -28.02 12.44 -23.60
CA PRO A 215 -28.80 13.49 -24.25
C PRO A 215 -29.78 12.93 -25.27
#